data_AF-A0A6B2LUN2-F1
#
_entry.id   AF-A0A6B2LUN2-F1
#
_cell.length_a   1.000
_cell.length_b   1.000
_cell.length_c   1.000
_cell.angle_alpha   90.00
_cell.angle_beta   90.00
_cell.angle_gamma   90.00
#
_symmetry.space_group_name_H-M   'P 1'
#
loop_
_entity.id
_entity.type
_entity.pdbx_description
1 polymer ?
#
loop_
_entity_poly.entity_id
_entity_poly.type
_entity_poly.pdbx_seq_one_letter_code
_entity_poly.pdbx_strand_id
1 'polypeptide(L)'
;MEYKPLKKAPLYKSEMELRPYQLDGLNWLIRCWYQRINSILADEMGLGKTVQTVAILHYLDTVEAIRGPFLIVVPLSTLAHWQ
;
A
#
# COMPACT_ATOMS: atom_id res chain seq x y z
N MET A 1 -10.08 -16.66 1.90
CA MET A 1 -10.38 -15.22 1.85
C MET A 1 -10.52 -14.86 0.38
N GLU A 2 -11.55 -14.09 0.01
CA GLU A 2 -11.82 -13.71 -1.38
C GLU A 2 -11.43 -12.24 -1.59
N TYR A 3 -10.61 -11.98 -2.62
CA TYR A 3 -10.22 -10.61 -2.97
C TYR A 3 -11.43 -9.81 -3.47
N LYS A 4 -11.61 -8.59 -2.95
CA LYS A 4 -12.59 -7.62 -3.44
C LYS A 4 -11.92 -6.26 -3.69
N PRO A 5 -12.04 -5.67 -4.90
CA PRO A 5 -11.41 -4.41 -5.21
C PRO A 5 -12.00 -3.27 -4.38
N LEU A 6 -11.13 -2.41 -3.88
CA LEU A 6 -11.49 -1.19 -3.16
C LEU A 6 -11.98 -0.13 -4.15
N LYS A 7 -13.14 0.48 -3.85
CA LYS A 7 -13.66 1.64 -4.59
C LYS A 7 -13.09 2.97 -4.08
N LYS A 8 -12.61 2.99 -2.84
CA LYS A 8 -11.93 4.10 -2.18
C LYS A 8 -10.86 3.54 -1.25
N ALA A 9 -9.77 4.28 -1.06
CA ALA A 9 -8.75 3.92 -0.10
C ALA A 9 -9.31 4.00 1.33
N PRO A 10 -8.95 3.07 2.23
CA PRO A 10 -9.30 3.20 3.65
C PRO A 10 -8.65 4.47 4.20
N LEU A 11 -9.46 5.36 4.79
CA LEU A 11 -9.03 6.67 5.29
C LEU A 11 -8.04 6.50 6.43
N TYR A 12 -6.80 6.99 6.25
CA TYR A 12 -5.83 7.09 7.34
C TYR A 12 -5.68 8.55 7.76
N LYS A 13 -6.27 8.90 8.91
CA LYS A 13 -6.09 10.10 9.77
C LYS A 13 -5.97 11.50 9.11
N SER A 14 -6.07 11.61 7.80
CA SER A 14 -5.99 12.83 7.01
C SER A 14 -6.93 12.65 5.82
N GLU A 15 -7.53 13.74 5.38
CA GLU A 15 -8.45 13.81 4.24
C GLU A 15 -7.75 13.55 2.88
N MET A 16 -6.56 12.95 2.88
CA MET A 16 -5.82 12.64 1.66
C MET A 16 -6.35 11.35 1.03
N GLU A 17 -7.20 11.50 0.02
CA GLU A 17 -7.62 10.40 -0.85
C GLU A 17 -6.48 10.01 -1.82
N LEU A 18 -6.28 8.70 -2.02
CA LEU A 18 -5.39 8.21 -3.07
C LEU A 18 -5.91 8.66 -4.43
N ARG A 19 -5.00 9.08 -5.32
CA ARG A 19 -5.35 9.35 -6.72
C ARG A 19 -5.82 8.05 -7.40
N PRO A 20 -6.63 8.11 -8.48
CA PRO A 20 -7.17 6.90 -9.12
C PRO A 20 -6.10 5.85 -9.48
N TYR A 21 -5.01 6.28 -10.11
CA TYR A 21 -3.90 5.38 -10.45
C TYR A 21 -3.20 4.78 -9.22
N GLN A 22 -3.21 5.49 -8.09
CA GLN A 22 -2.64 4.99 -6.84
C GLN A 22 -3.53 3.90 -6.24
N LEU A 23 -4.85 4.09 -6.30
CA LEU A 23 -5.84 3.10 -5.89
C LEU A 23 -5.78 1.85 -6.77
N ASP A 24 -5.58 2.00 -8.08
CA ASP A 24 -5.39 0.88 -9.00
C ASP A 24 -4.14 0.07 -8.63
N GLY A 25 -3.01 0.74 -8.36
CA GLY A 25 -1.80 0.08 -7.87
C GLY A 25 -1.98 -0.61 -6.53
N LEU A 26 -2.73 0.00 -5.60
CA LEU A 26 -3.08 -0.63 -4.32
C LEU A 26 -3.92 -1.90 -4.52
N ASN A 27 -4.97 -1.83 -5.36
CA ASN A 27 -5.81 -2.97 -5.69
C ASN A 27 -4.99 -4.11 -6.32
N TRP A 28 -4.03 -3.77 -7.19
CA TRP A 28 -3.10 -4.76 -7.75
C TRP A 28 -2.23 -5.41 -6.67
N LEU A 29 -1.64 -4.64 -5.76
CA LEU A 29 -0.84 -5.16 -4.64
C LEU A 29 -1.66 -6.08 -3.73
N ILE A 30 -2.89 -5.69 -3.38
CA ILE A 30 -3.80 -6.50 -2.56
C ILE A 30 -4.09 -7.82 -3.28
N ARG A 31 -4.41 -7.77 -4.59
CA ARG A 31 -4.66 -8.98 -5.38
C ARG A 31 -3.44 -9.93 -5.37
N CYS A 32 -2.24 -9.40 -5.55
CA CYS A 32 -1.01 -10.19 -5.46
C CYS A 32 -0.84 -10.83 -4.08
N TRP A 33 -1.12 -10.09 -3.00
CA TRP A 33 -1.08 -10.62 -1.63
C TRP A 33 -2.07 -11.79 -1.44
N TYR A 34 -3.33 -11.63 -1.86
CA TYR A 34 -4.34 -12.69 -1.83
C TYR A 34 -3.92 -13.93 -2.62
N GLN A 35 -3.18 -13.74 -3.72
CA GLN A 35 -2.66 -14.82 -4.57
C GLN A 35 -1.33 -15.40 -4.05
N ARG A 36 -0.76 -14.88 -2.96
CA ARG A 36 0.56 -15.25 -2.44
C ARG A 36 1.69 -15.07 -3.47
N ILE A 37 1.58 -14.02 -4.27
CA ILE A 37 2.58 -13.64 -5.28
C ILE A 37 3.30 -12.38 -4.79
N ASN A 38 4.64 -12.41 -4.82
CA ASN A 38 5.45 -11.23 -4.51
C ASN A 38 5.36 -10.20 -5.64
N SER A 39 5.39 -8.92 -5.29
CA SER A 39 5.17 -7.81 -6.21
C SER A 39 6.39 -6.90 -6.32
N ILE A 40 6.65 -6.39 -7.52
CA ILE A 40 7.62 -5.32 -7.77
C ILE A 40 6.84 -4.10 -8.29
N LEU A 41 6.87 -3.01 -7.55
CA LEU A 41 6.23 -1.75 -7.94
C LEU A 41 7.25 -0.87 -8.66
N ALA A 42 7.21 -0.90 -10.00
CA ALA A 42 8.21 -0.29 -10.87
C ALA A 42 7.68 0.94 -11.65
N ASP A 43 6.71 1.65 -11.09
CA ASP A 43 6.14 2.85 -11.71
C ASP A 43 7.15 4.00 -11.78
N GLU A 44 6.85 5.03 -12.58
CA GLU A 44 7.65 6.24 -12.70
C GLU A 44 7.93 6.89 -11.33
N MET A 45 9.12 7.50 -11.19
CA MET A 45 9.48 8.25 -9.99
C MET A 45 8.50 9.41 -9.77
N GLY A 46 8.10 9.65 -8.51
CA GLY A 46 7.14 10.72 -8.19
C GLY A 46 5.66 10.30 -8.18
N LEU A 47 5.30 9.12 -8.70
CA LEU A 47 3.90 8.63 -8.69
C LEU A 47 3.41 8.14 -7.30
N GLY A 48 4.19 8.32 -6.25
CA GLY A 48 3.75 7.99 -4.89
C GLY A 48 3.78 6.50 -4.55
N LYS A 49 4.78 5.77 -5.04
CA LYS A 49 5.02 4.37 -4.65
C LYS A 49 5.06 4.16 -3.12
N THR A 50 5.67 5.10 -2.39
CA THR A 50 5.69 5.09 -0.91
C THR A 50 4.29 5.08 -0.31
N VAL A 51 3.39 5.96 -0.78
CA VAL A 51 2.03 6.01 -0.21
C VAL A 51 1.24 4.75 -0.54
N GLN A 52 1.46 4.14 -1.72
CA GLN A 52 0.87 2.84 -2.05
C GLN A 52 1.40 1.71 -1.16
N THR A 53 2.70 1.70 -0.84
CA THR A 53 3.30 0.74 0.10
C THR A 53 2.72 0.90 1.51
N VAL A 54 2.58 2.12 2.02
CA VAL A 54 1.95 2.35 3.33
C VAL A 54 0.47 1.94 3.31
N ALA A 55 -0.24 2.22 2.21
CA ALA A 55 -1.65 1.90 2.08
C ALA A 55 -1.94 0.38 2.11
N ILE A 56 -1.07 -0.46 1.52
CA ILE A 56 -1.25 -1.92 1.64
C ILE A 56 -1.01 -2.40 3.08
N LEU A 57 -0.02 -1.86 3.80
CA LEU A 57 0.19 -2.22 5.22
C LEU A 57 -1.01 -1.83 6.08
N HIS A 58 -1.57 -0.64 5.84
CA HIS A 58 -2.79 -0.21 6.51
C HIS A 58 -3.99 -1.11 6.18
N TYR A 59 -4.12 -1.54 4.92
CA TYR A 59 -5.15 -2.51 4.52
C TYR A 59 -5.00 -3.85 5.26
N LEU A 60 -3.76 -4.36 5.37
CA LEU A 60 -3.50 -5.60 6.10
C LEU A 60 -3.87 -5.48 7.58
N ASP A 61 -3.56 -4.36 8.24
CA ASP A 61 -3.92 -4.13 9.64
C ASP A 61 -5.43 -3.98 9.83
N THR A 62 -6.09 -3.14 9.03
CA THR A 62 -7.49 -2.73 9.27
C THR A 62 -8.53 -3.66 8.66
N VAL A 63 -8.23 -4.30 7.54
CA VAL A 63 -9.18 -5.16 6.81
C VAL A 63 -8.89 -6.63 7.06
N GLU A 64 -7.61 -7.03 6.99
CA GLU A 64 -7.21 -8.43 7.20
C GLU A 64 -6.92 -8.77 8.67
N ALA A 65 -6.94 -7.78 9.57
CA ALA A 65 -6.59 -7.91 10.98
C ALA A 65 -5.16 -8.45 11.23
N ILE A 66 -4.24 -8.15 10.31
CA ILE A 66 -2.83 -8.53 10.37
C ILE A 66 -2.01 -7.30 10.76
N ARG A 67 -1.73 -7.19 12.05
CA ARG A 67 -1.05 -6.02 12.62
C ARG A 67 0.47 -5.99 12.42
N GLY A 68 1.06 -7.08 11.89
CA GLY A 68 2.50 -7.25 11.74
C GLY A 68 3.14 -8.11 12.83
N PRO A 69 4.48 -8.05 13.03
CA PRO A 69 5.39 -6.99 12.58
C PRO A 69 5.67 -7.01 11.07
N PHE A 70 5.82 -5.82 10.48
CA PHE A 70 6.25 -5.63 9.09
C PHE A 70 7.65 -5.00 9.05
N LEU A 71 8.55 -5.55 8.25
CA LEU A 71 9.90 -5.00 8.04
C LEU A 71 9.92 -4.18 6.75
N ILE A 72 10.29 -2.90 6.87
CA ILE A 72 10.52 -2.02 5.73
C ILE A 72 11.99 -1.61 5.75
N VAL A 73 12.70 -1.87 4.64
CA VAL A 73 14.10 -1.47 4.47
C VAL A 73 14.14 -0.34 3.47
N VAL A 74 14.72 0.80 3.87
CA VAL A 74 14.81 2.01 3.05
C VAL A 74 16.23 2.57 3.07
N PRO A 75 16.69 3.24 1.99
CA PRO A 75 17.91 4.02 2.03
C PRO A 75 17.86 5.10 3.12
N LEU A 76 18.98 5.33 3.81
CA LEU A 76 19.09 6.33 4.88
C LEU A 76 18.65 7.72 4.44
N SER A 77 18.98 8.11 3.20
CA SER A 77 18.60 9.41 2.61
C SER A 77 17.10 9.62 2.45
N THR A 78 16.32 8.55 2.44
CA THR A 78 14.85 8.60 2.27
C THR A 78 14.09 8.35 3.56
N LEU A 79 14.76 7.99 4.66
CA LEU A 79 14.13 7.60 5.92
C LEU A 79 13.15 8.67 6.45
N ALA A 80 13.51 9.95 6.36
CA ALA A 80 12.67 11.06 6.81
C ALA A 80 11.32 11.15 6.06
N HIS A 81 11.22 10.63 4.82
CA HIS A 81 9.96 10.59 4.08
C HIS A 81 9.03 9.44 4.51
N TRP A 82 9.53 8.50 5.31
CA TRP A 82 8.78 7.34 5.82
C TRP A 82 8.39 7.48 7.30
N GLN A 83 8.83 8.54 7.98
CA GLN A 83 8.48 8.87 9.37
C GLN A 83 7.20 9.70 9.43
#